data_AF-A0A7C1DQ69-F1
#
_entry.id   AF-A0A7C1DQ69-F1
#
_cell.length_a   1.000
_cell.length_b   1.000
_cell.length_c   1.000
_cell.angle_alpha   90.00
_cell.angle_beta   90.00
_cell.angle_gamma   90.00
#
_symmetry.space_group_name_H-M   'P 1'
#
loop_
_entity.id
_entity.type
_entity.pdbx_description
1 polymer ?
#
loop_
_entity_poly.entity_id
_entity_poly.type
_entity_poly.pdbx_seq_one_letter_code
_entity_poly.pdbx_strand_id
1 'polypeptide(L)'
;MECRGKRKREAQQRWVDRNGGYFRGRYEYVKEWRQERKRLEMIQDKRPPAEPLRQYVLLIPEARTGLIQDEIILRRLDGAVFAAYG
;
A
#
# COMPACT_ATOMS: atom_id res chain seq x y z
N MET A 1 1.43 14.33 -16.13
CA MET A 1 1.65 14.71 -14.71
C MET A 1 0.87 15.96 -14.28
N GLU A 2 0.41 16.83 -15.18
CA GLU A 2 -0.29 18.09 -14.83
C GLU A 2 -1.64 17.92 -14.12
N CYS A 3 -2.39 16.85 -14.41
CA CYS A 3 -3.75 16.68 -13.86
C CYS A 3 -3.82 16.29 -12.38
N ARG A 4 -2.73 15.80 -11.77
CA ARG A 4 -2.78 15.35 -10.36
C ARG A 4 -2.71 16.51 -9.39
N GLY A 5 -1.82 17.48 -9.66
CA GLY A 5 -1.68 18.68 -8.84
C GLY A 5 -2.94 19.55 -8.85
N LYS A 6 -3.52 19.74 -10.04
CA LYS A 6 -4.78 20.49 -10.21
C LYS A 6 -5.94 19.84 -9.46
N ARG A 7 -6.16 18.52 -9.63
CA ARG A 7 -7.21 17.78 -8.89
C ARG A 7 -7.03 17.86 -7.37
N LYS A 8 -5.79 17.78 -6.88
CA LYS A 8 -5.52 17.91 -5.44
C LYS A 8 -5.90 19.29 -4.93
N ARG A 9 -5.53 20.37 -5.64
CA ARG A 9 -5.90 21.74 -5.26
C ARG A 9 -7.40 21.95 -5.28
N GLU A 10 -8.08 21.50 -6.33
CA GLU A 10 -9.54 21.61 -6.44
C GLU A 10 -10.27 20.84 -5.34
N ALA A 11 -9.82 19.61 -5.02
CA ALA A 11 -10.38 18.83 -3.93
C ALA A 11 -10.16 19.51 -2.56
N GLN A 12 -8.96 20.06 -2.33
CA GLN A 12 -8.65 20.80 -1.11
C GLN A 12 -9.52 22.06 -1.00
N GLN A 13 -9.67 22.82 -2.08
CA GLN A 13 -10.49 24.03 -2.11
C GLN A 13 -11.95 23.69 -1.79
N ARG A 14 -12.54 22.71 -2.50
CA ARG A 14 -13.91 22.25 -2.23
C ARG A 14 -14.12 21.80 -0.78
N TRP A 15 -13.11 21.17 -0.18
CA TRP A 15 -13.18 20.76 1.21
C TRP A 15 -13.18 21.98 2.15
N VAL A 16 -12.30 22.96 1.92
CA VAL A 16 -12.24 24.20 2.73
C VAL A 16 -13.54 24.98 2.64
N ASP A 17 -14.07 25.15 1.42
CA ASP A 17 -15.31 25.90 1.19
C ASP A 17 -16.50 25.25 1.92
N ARG A 18 -16.59 23.92 1.90
CA ARG A 18 -17.63 23.15 2.61
C ARG A 18 -17.45 23.15 4.14
N ASN A 19 -16.20 23.28 4.62
CA ASN A 19 -15.83 23.12 6.02
C ASN A 19 -15.30 24.43 6.61
N GLY A 20 -15.95 25.54 6.28
CA GLY A 20 -15.63 26.87 6.83
C GLY A 20 -15.65 26.85 8.35
N GLY A 21 -14.55 27.28 8.98
CA GLY A 21 -14.43 27.31 10.43
C GLY A 21 -14.17 25.95 11.10
N TYR A 22 -13.93 24.87 10.34
CA TYR A 22 -13.68 23.54 10.91
C TYR A 22 -12.59 23.53 11.99
N PHE A 23 -11.54 24.35 11.84
CA PHE A 23 -10.45 24.46 12.80
C PHE A 23 -10.67 25.52 13.88
N ARG A 24 -11.72 26.34 13.80
CA ARG A 24 -11.98 27.41 14.78
C ARG A 24 -12.27 26.78 16.14
N GLY A 25 -11.43 27.07 17.13
CA GLY A 25 -11.52 26.50 18.49
C GLY A 25 -11.22 25.00 18.60
N ARG A 26 -10.91 24.32 17.49
CA ARG A 26 -10.65 22.86 17.46
C ARG A 26 -9.23 22.52 17.01
N TYR A 27 -8.42 23.52 16.66
CA TYR A 27 -7.09 23.28 16.12
C TYR A 27 -6.18 22.52 17.08
N GLU A 28 -6.18 22.88 18.37
CA GLU A 28 -5.39 22.18 19.40
C GLU A 28 -5.84 20.73 19.55
N TYR A 29 -7.14 20.46 19.66
CA TYR A 29 -7.67 19.09 19.68
C TYR A 29 -7.26 18.28 18.44
N VAL A 30 -7.36 18.86 17.24
CA VAL A 30 -6.96 18.17 16.00
C VAL A 30 -5.45 17.92 15.96
N LYS A 31 -4.65 18.82 16.54
CA LYS A 31 -3.19 18.66 16.65
C LYS A 31 -2.82 17.53 17.59
N GLU A 32 -3.45 17.47 18.76
CA GLU A 32 -3.30 16.36 19.72
C GLU A 32 -3.74 15.03 19.10
N TRP A 33 -4.92 15.00 18.46
CA TRP A 33 -5.41 13.83 17.75
C TRP A 33 -4.42 13.35 16.67
N ARG A 34 -3.81 14.27 15.90
CA ARG A 34 -2.78 13.91 14.91
C ARG A 34 -1.52 13.34 15.56
N GLN A 35 -1.09 13.85 16.70
CA GLN A 35 0.08 13.34 17.42
C GLN A 35 -0.20 11.95 18.00
N GLU A 36 -1.36 11.77 18.60
CA GLU A 36 -1.81 10.46 19.10
C GLU A 36 -1.92 9.46 17.96
N ARG A 37 -2.48 9.87 16.81
CA ARG A 37 -2.51 9.01 15.62
C ARG A 37 -1.12 8.70 15.08
N LYS A 38 -0.16 9.63 15.05
CA LYS A 38 1.22 9.29 14.67
C LYS A 38 1.87 8.28 15.62
N ARG A 39 1.57 8.38 16.92
CA ARG A 39 2.03 7.43 17.94
C ARG A 39 1.43 6.04 17.71
N LEU A 40 0.15 5.97 17.34
CA LEU A 40 -0.57 4.73 17.07
C LEU A 40 -0.32 4.18 15.65
N GLU A 41 0.01 5.04 14.68
CA GLU A 41 0.40 4.70 13.30
C GLU A 41 1.89 4.32 13.20
N MET A 42 2.41 3.58 14.20
CA MET A 42 3.62 2.76 14.03
C MET A 42 3.43 1.61 13.02
N ILE A 43 2.25 1.52 12.39
CA ILE A 43 1.95 0.57 11.32
C ILE A 43 1.26 1.33 10.17
N GLN A 44 1.99 2.21 9.48
CA GLN A 44 1.70 2.56 8.10
C GLN A 44 2.83 2.00 7.23
N ASP A 45 2.47 1.03 6.40
CA ASP A 45 3.34 0.24 5.51
C ASP A 45 4.61 -0.27 6.17
N LYS A 46 4.57 -1.52 6.65
CA LYS A 46 5.82 -2.29 6.78
C LYS A 46 6.51 -2.18 5.42
N ARG A 47 7.59 -1.41 5.36
CA ARG A 47 8.57 -1.47 4.27
C ARG A 47 8.78 -2.97 4.05
N PRO A 48 8.57 -3.51 2.83
CA PRO A 48 8.84 -4.91 2.61
C PRO A 48 10.27 -5.19 3.11
N PRO A 49 10.51 -6.33 3.77
CA PRO A 49 11.83 -6.64 4.30
C PRO A 49 12.88 -6.33 3.24
N ALA A 50 13.97 -5.66 3.65
CA ALA A 50 15.03 -5.24 2.73
C ALA A 50 15.66 -6.44 2.01
N GLU A 51 15.49 -7.64 2.56
CA GLU A 51 15.86 -8.89 1.93
C GLU A 51 14.72 -9.39 1.03
N PRO A 52 14.98 -9.63 -0.27
CA PRO A 52 14.01 -10.30 -1.12
C PRO A 52 13.73 -11.68 -0.54
N LEU A 53 12.44 -12.02 -0.37
CA LEU A 53 12.02 -13.38 -0.03
C LEU A 53 12.54 -14.32 -1.13
N ARG A 54 13.65 -15.01 -0.86
CA ARG A 54 14.36 -15.84 -1.86
C ARG A 54 13.61 -17.13 -2.20
N GLN A 55 12.64 -17.51 -1.39
CA GLN A 55 11.93 -18.76 -1.52
C GLN A 55 10.49 -18.62 -1.03
N TYR A 56 9.53 -18.91 -1.92
CA TYR A 56 8.15 -19.16 -1.57
C TYR A 56 7.90 -20.66 -1.72
N VAL A 57 7.58 -21.35 -0.63
CA VAL A 57 7.19 -22.76 -0.64
C VAL A 57 5.68 -22.82 -0.43
N LEU A 58 4.94 -23.15 -1.49
CA LEU A 58 3.51 -23.41 -1.42
C LEU A 58 3.31 -24.90 -1.16
N LEU A 59 2.91 -25.26 0.06
CA LEU A 59 2.56 -26.64 0.41
C LEU A 59 1.11 -26.90 -0.03
N ILE A 60 0.95 -27.64 -1.13
CA ILE A 60 -0.37 -28.08 -1.61
C ILE A 60 -0.63 -29.49 -1.04
N PRO A 61 -1.72 -29.70 -0.28
CA PRO A 61 -2.11 -31.03 0.17
C PRO A 61 -2.37 -31.95 -1.04
N GLU A 62 -1.88 -33.19 -0.96
CA GLU A 62 -1.91 -34.19 -2.06
C GLU A 62 -3.31 -34.40 -2.65
N ALA A 63 -4.37 -34.22 -1.86
CA ALA A 63 -5.76 -34.30 -2.30
C ALA A 63 -6.22 -33.16 -3.24
N ARG A 64 -5.38 -32.14 -3.49
CA ARG A 64 -5.73 -30.93 -4.25
C ARG A 64 -4.86 -30.70 -5.50
N THR A 65 -3.97 -31.63 -5.85
CA THR A 65 -3.13 -31.55 -7.08
C THR A 65 -3.95 -31.46 -8.35
N GLY A 66 -5.11 -32.11 -8.44
CA GLY A 66 -6.01 -32.03 -9.60
C GLY A 66 -6.71 -30.68 -9.81
N LEU A 67 -6.52 -29.71 -8.92
CA LEU A 67 -7.06 -28.34 -9.03
C LEU A 67 -6.06 -27.35 -9.64
N ILE A 68 -4.83 -27.79 -9.91
CA ILE A 68 -3.80 -26.97 -10.55
C ILE A 68 -4.11 -26.96 -12.05
N GLN A 69 -4.64 -25.85 -12.54
CA GLN A 69 -5.05 -25.70 -13.94
C GLN A 69 -3.90 -25.28 -14.85
N ASP A 70 -2.96 -24.47 -14.32
CA ASP A 70 -1.83 -23.95 -15.08
C ASP A 70 -0.57 -24.00 -14.20
N GLU A 71 0.46 -24.68 -14.70
CA GLU A 71 1.79 -24.68 -14.09
C GLU A 71 2.63 -23.58 -14.75
N ILE A 72 3.04 -22.56 -13.99
CA ILE A 72 3.95 -21.52 -14.48
C ILE A 72 5.31 -21.70 -13.81
N ILE A 73 6.27 -22.23 -14.57
CA ILE A 73 7.65 -22.39 -14.10
C ILE A 73 8.40 -21.07 -14.31
N LEU A 74 8.64 -20.35 -13.22
CA LEU A 74 9.45 -19.13 -13.24
C LEU A 74 10.94 -19.48 -13.12
N ARG A 75 11.71 -19.20 -14.17
CA ARG A 75 13.19 -19.30 -14.15
C ARG A 75 13.79 -17.94 -13.81
N ARG A 76 14.71 -17.92 -12.85
CA ARG A 76 15.44 -16.71 -12.47
C ARG A 76 16.48 -16.37 -13.55
N LEU A 77 16.41 -15.16 -14.08
CA LEU A 77 17.38 -14.64 -15.07
C LEU A 77 18.39 -13.68 -14.46
N ASP A 78 17.99 -12.90 -13.44
CA ASP A 78 18.87 -11.93 -12.77
C ASP A 78 18.49 -11.73 -11.29
N GLY A 79 19.17 -10.80 -10.61
CA GLY A 79 18.99 -10.46 -9.20
C GLY A 79 17.54 -10.22 -8.81
N ALA A 80 16.74 -9.60 -9.69
CA ALA A 80 15.33 -9.28 -9.47
C ALA A 80 14.39 -9.64 -10.65
N VAL A 81 14.87 -10.39 -11.66
CA VAL A 81 14.10 -10.70 -12.87
C VAL A 81 13.85 -12.20 -13.00
N PHE A 82 12.58 -12.56 -13.19
CA PHE A 82 12.12 -13.93 -13.45
C PHE A 82 11.39 -13.96 -14.80
N ALA A 83 11.64 -14.99 -15.59
CA ALA A 83 10.90 -15.25 -16.82
C ALA A 83 10.04 -16.50 -16.66
N ALA A 84 8.80 -16.41 -17.14
CA ALA A 84 7.97 -17.57 -17.41
C ALA A 84 8.28 -18.05 -18.82
N TYR A 85 8.74 -19.29 -18.95
CA TYR A 85 8.74 -19.99 -20.23
C TYR A 85 7.50 -20.88 -20.20
N GLY A 86 6.52 -20.54 -21.05
CA GLY A 86 5.33 -21.36 -21.26
C GLY A 86 5.64 -22.61 -22.08
#